data_AF-A0ABD0PTQ0-F1
#
_entry.id   AF-A0ABD0PTQ0-F1
#
_cell.length_a   1.000
_cell.length_b   1.000
_cell.length_c   1.000
_cell.angle_alpha   90.00
_cell.angle_beta   90.00
_cell.angle_gamma   90.00
#
_symmetry.space_group_name_H-M   'P 1'
#
loop_
_entity.id
_entity.type
_entity.pdbx_description
1 polymer ?
#
loop_
_entity_poly.entity_id
_entity_poly.type
_entity_poly.pdbx_seq_one_letter_code
_entity_poly.pdbx_strand_id
1 'polypeptide(L)' 'MDWLWAQDASRDLLLAVHPPNYIVLWNGDTGTKLWKKSYAENILSFSFDPFEPSNLA' A
#
# COMPACT_ATOMS: atom_id res chain seq x y z
N MET A 1 -1.99 -7.81 12.36
CA MET A 1 -1.73 -6.75 11.36
C MET A 1 -0.89 -5.73 12.09
N ASP A 2 0.42 -5.98 12.17
CA ASP A 2 1.33 -5.07 12.83
C ASP A 2 1.61 -3.94 11.84
N TRP A 3 0.80 -2.89 11.92
CA TRP A 3 1.08 -1.65 11.23
C TRP A 3 2.49 -1.23 11.61
N LEU A 4 3.32 -0.96 10.60
CA LEU A 4 4.75 -0.72 10.74
C LEU A 4 4.98 0.63 11.43
N TRP A 5 4.75 0.68 12.73
CA TRP A 5 5.08 1.82 13.60
C TRP A 5 6.57 1.79 13.86
N ALA A 6 7.36 2.15 12.86
CA ALA A 6 8.77 2.40 13.05
C ALA A 6 9.35 3.32 11.98
N GLN A 7 9.77 4.48 12.46
CA GLN A 7 11.01 5.15 12.07
C GLN A 7 10.99 5.84 10.70
N ASP A 8 10.67 7.15 10.73
CA ASP A 8 11.32 8.15 9.87
C ASP A 8 11.30 7.85 8.35
N ALA A 9 10.37 7.00 7.93
CA ALA A 9 10.30 6.43 6.60
C ALA A 9 9.23 7.14 5.78
N SER A 10 9.27 8.48 5.76
CA SER A 10 8.86 9.25 4.58
C SER A 10 9.79 8.94 3.39
N ARG A 11 10.11 7.67 3.20
CA ARG A 11 10.85 7.09 2.08
C ARG A 11 9.82 6.79 1.02
N ASP A 12 10.19 6.96 -0.24
CA ASP A 12 9.27 6.93 -1.38
C ASP A 12 8.47 5.62 -1.40
N LEU A 13 7.29 5.58 -0.79
CA LEU A 13 6.44 4.39 -0.77
C LEU A 13 5.51 4.46 -1.97
N LEU A 14 5.57 3.42 -2.80
CA LEU A 14 4.71 3.29 -3.97
C LEU A 14 3.69 2.19 -3.72
N LEU A 15 2.41 2.57 -3.64
CA LEU A 15 1.31 1.62 -3.67
C LEU A 15 0.70 1.56 -5.08
N ALA A 16 0.60 0.36 -5.63
CA ALA A 16 0.05 0.14 -6.96
C ALA A 16 -1.00 -0.97 -6.98
N VAL A 17 -2.07 -0.75 -7.74
CA VAL A 17 -2.99 -1.82 -8.16
C VAL A 17 -2.37 -2.56 -9.31
N HIS A 18 -2.33 -3.88 -9.20
CA HIS A 18 -1.89 -4.77 -10.24
C HIS A 18 -3.06 -5.67 -10.68
N PRO A 19 -3.38 -5.72 -11.98
CA PRO A 19 -4.39 -6.64 -12.48
C PRO A 19 -4.04 -8.10 -12.16
N PRO A 20 -5.04 -8.96 -11.88
CA PRO A 20 -6.47 -8.65 -11.90
C PRO A 20 -7.00 -8.01 -10.59
N ASN A 21 -6.47 -8.38 -9.43
CA ASN A 21 -7.14 -8.13 -8.15
C ASN A 21 -6.21 -8.05 -6.94
N TYR A 22 -5.00 -7.48 -7.09
CA TYR A 22 -4.11 -7.34 -5.95
C TYR A 22 -3.42 -5.98 -5.89
N ILE A 23 -3.08 -5.59 -4.67
CA ILE A 23 -2.34 -4.38 -4.37
C ILE A 23 -0.96 -4.78 -3.87
N VAL A 24 0.06 -4.01 -4.29
CA VAL A 24 1.43 -4.18 -3.84
C VAL A 24 1.97 -2.87 -3.29
N LEU A 25 2.63 -2.95 -2.14
CA LEU A 25 3.42 -1.86 -1.58
C LEU A 25 4.90 -2.11 -1.87
N TRP A 26 5.56 -1.11 -2.43
CA TRP A 26 6.98 -1.12 -2.74
C TRP A 26 7.70 -0.04 -1.94
N ASN A 27 8.94 -0.34 -1.58
CA ASN A 27 9.93 0.70 -1.31
C ASN A 27 10.42 1.21 -2.67
N GLY A 28 10.13 2.46 -2.98
CA GLY A 28 10.49 3.14 -4.22
C GLY A 28 11.98 3.40 -4.34
N ASP A 29 12.67 3.67 -3.22
CA ASP A 29 14.13 3.88 -3.21
C ASP A 29 14.89 2.61 -3.62
N THR A 30 14.49 1.45 -3.08
CA THR A 30 15.21 0.18 -3.28
C THR A 30 14.58 -0.70 -4.35
N GLY A 31 13.37 -0.37 -4.84
CA GLY A 31 12.58 -1.24 -5.71
C GLY A 31 12.12 -2.53 -5.03
N THR A 32 12.14 -2.60 -3.70
CA THR A 32 11.83 -3.84 -2.97
C THR A 32 10.34 -3.94 -2.68
N LYS A 33 9.76 -5.12 -2.93
CA LYS A 33 8.38 -5.42 -2.56
C LYS A 33 8.27 -5.61 -1.04
N LEU A 34 7.51 -4.75 -0.38
CA LEU A 34 7.32 -4.80 1.06
C LEU A 34 6.12 -5.67 1.43
N TRP A 35 5.04 -5.58 0.66
CA TRP A 35 3.78 -6.24 1.02
C TRP A 35 2.87 -6.50 -0.19
N LYS A 36 1.98 -7.50 -0.08
CA LYS A 36 0.96 -7.83 -1.07
C LYS A 36 -0.36 -8.22 -0.39
N LYS A 37 -1.46 -7.72 -0.91
CA LYS A 37 -2.81 -8.22 -0.61
C LYS A 37 -3.56 -8.58 -1.89
N SER A 38 -4.07 -9.81 -1.91
CA SER A 38 -4.99 -10.28 -2.95
C SER A 38 -6.43 -10.10 -2.48
N TYR A 39 -7.30 -9.78 -3.43
CA TYR A 39 -8.74 -9.69 -3.28
C TYR A 39 -9.41 -10.77 -4.14
N ALA A 40 -10.66 -11.11 -3.82
CA ALA A 40 -11.41 -12.06 -4.63
C ALA A 40 -11.83 -11.44 -5.98
N GLU A 41 -12.18 -10.15 -5.98
CA GLU A 41 -12.71 -9.43 -7.14
C GLU A 41 -11.72 -8.40 -7.70
N ASN A 42 -11.94 -7.99 -8.95
CA ASN A 42 -11.11 -6.98 -9.61
C ASN A 42 -11.19 -5.63 -8.89
N ILE A 43 -10.02 -5.00 -8.74
CA ILE A 43 -9.92 -3.67 -8.14
C ILE A 43 -9.98 -2.65 -9.27
N LEU A 44 -11.03 -1.84 -9.28
CA LEU A 44 -11.23 -0.79 -10.30
C LEU A 44 -10.55 0.52 -9.92
N SER A 45 -10.55 0.86 -8.64
CA SER A 45 -9.93 2.05 -8.08
C SER A 45 -9.70 1.92 -6.57
N PHE A 46 -8.85 2.79 -6.03
CA PHE A 46 -8.67 2.99 -4.59
C PHE A 46 -8.39 4.47 -4.34
N SER A 47 -8.62 4.94 -3.11
CA SER A 47 -8.30 6.30 -2.68
C SER A 47 -7.70 6.24 -1.28
N PHE A 48 -6.78 7.14 -1.00
CA PHE A 48 -6.32 7.43 0.35
C PHE A 48 -6.89 8.76 0.80
N ASP A 49 -7.30 8.83 2.06
CA ASP A 49 -7.52 10.12 2.71
C ASP A 49 -6.23 10.48 3.45
N PRO A 50 -5.45 11.47 2.97
CA PRO A 50 -4.21 11.86 3.63
C PRO A 50 -4.44 12.64 4.93
N PHE A 51 -5.69 13.01 5.26
CA PHE A 51 -6.02 13.83 6.43
C PHE A 51 -6.78 13.06 7.51
N GLU A 52 -7.27 11.85 7.22
CA GLU A 52 -8.02 11.02 8.17
C GLU A 52 -7.37 9.63 8.32
N PRO A 53 -6.41 9.47 9.25
CA PRO A 53 -5.67 8.23 9.44
C PRO A 53 -6.55 7.03 9.81
N SER A 54 -7.76 7.28 10.35
CA SER A 54 -8.71 6.23 10.70
C SER A 54 -9.31 5.50 9.49
N ASN A 55 -9.18 6.07 8.28
CA ASN A 55 -9.63 5.46 7.02
C ASN A 55 -8.58 4.53 6.38
N LEU A 56 -7.40 4.40 6.97
CA LEU A 56 -6.39 3.41 6.59
C LEU A 56 -6.71 2.07 7.29
N ALA A 57 -7.73 1.36 6.81
CA ALA A 57 -8.19 0.08 7.35
C ALA A 57 -7.26 -1.11 7.05
#